data_AF-A0A1I1IYV0-F1
#
_entry.id   AF-A0A1I1IYV0-F1
#
_cell.length_a   1.000
_cell.length_b   1.000
_cell.length_c   1.000
_cell.angle_alpha   90.00
_cell.angle_beta   90.00
_cell.angle_gamma   90.00
#
_symmetry.space_group_name_H-M   'P 1'
#
loop_
_entity.id
_entity.type
_entity.pdbx_description
1 polymer ?
#
loop_
_entity_poly.entity_id
_entity_poly.type
_entity_poly.pdbx_seq_one_letter_code
_entity_poly.pdbx_strand_id
1 'polypeptide(L)'
;MLIAGIITAAFVTLSAASAGAAEALPQLAGQDYGKARAALLRADWRPVALPDADQCMAGDKRCAGRPEMYACAGTGLGQCVFVWRRKAVLIDVITEGEERPIVRYVRPRKD
;
A
#
# COMPACT_ATOMS: atom_id res chain seq x y z
N MET A 1 -22.10 16.80 -64.47
CA MET A 1 -22.55 17.26 -63.14
C MET A 1 -21.91 16.30 -62.13
N LEU A 2 -20.72 16.55 -61.55
CA LEU A 2 -20.44 17.39 -60.35
C LEU A 2 -21.36 16.95 -59.18
N ILE A 3 -20.93 16.40 -58.02
CA ILE A 3 -19.80 16.70 -57.11
C ILE A 3 -19.55 15.53 -56.13
N ALA A 4 -18.27 15.39 -55.72
CA ALA A 4 -17.68 15.03 -54.41
C ALA A 4 -18.49 14.27 -53.33
N GLY A 5 -17.87 13.49 -52.44
CA GLY A 5 -16.46 13.37 -52.10
C GLY A 5 -16.30 12.33 -51.00
N ILE A 6 -15.19 11.60 -51.05
CA ILE A 6 -14.81 10.63 -50.02
C ILE A 6 -14.33 11.44 -48.82
N ILE A 7 -15.16 11.56 -47.78
CA ILE A 7 -14.75 12.15 -46.50
C ILE A 7 -13.89 11.11 -45.79
N THR A 8 -12.58 11.16 -46.03
CA THR A 8 -11.60 10.42 -45.24
C THR A 8 -11.53 11.10 -43.86
N ALA A 9 -12.35 10.64 -42.91
CA ALA A 9 -12.27 11.09 -41.53
C ALA A 9 -10.96 10.56 -40.93
N ALA A 10 -9.92 11.40 -40.94
CA ALA A 10 -8.68 11.15 -40.23
C ALA A 10 -8.97 11.11 -38.72
N PHE A 11 -9.11 9.90 -38.17
CA PHE A 11 -9.18 9.67 -36.73
C PHE A 11 -7.80 9.98 -36.12
N VAL A 12 -7.63 11.22 -35.67
CA VAL A 12 -6.46 11.62 -34.88
C VAL A 12 -6.57 10.97 -33.51
N THR A 13 -5.86 9.85 -33.30
CA THR A 13 -5.78 9.17 -32.01
C THR A 13 -4.96 10.03 -31.04
N LEU A 14 -5.65 10.73 -30.15
CA LEU A 14 -5.07 11.49 -29.05
C LEU A 14 -4.46 10.50 -28.03
N SER A 15 -3.16 10.22 -28.14
CA SER A 15 -2.44 9.42 -27.14
C SER A 15 -2.22 10.26 -25.88
N ALA A 16 -3.11 10.11 -24.89
CA ALA A 16 -2.91 10.66 -23.56
C ALA A 16 -1.82 9.85 -22.85
N ALA A 17 -0.57 10.34 -22.91
CA ALA A 17 0.51 9.83 -22.08
C ALA A 17 0.16 10.09 -20.61
N SER A 18 -0.31 9.04 -19.93
CA SER A 18 -0.56 9.09 -18.49
C SER A 18 0.79 9.07 -17.79
N ALA A 19 1.39 10.24 -17.58
CA ALA A 19 2.53 10.38 -16.68
C ALA A 19 2.04 10.02 -15.27
N GLY A 20 2.33 8.79 -14.83
CA GLY A 20 2.01 8.34 -13.49
C GLY A 20 2.74 9.21 -12.48
N ALA A 21 2.03 10.13 -11.84
CA ALA A 21 2.56 10.83 -10.68
C ALA A 21 2.96 9.76 -9.65
N ALA A 22 4.24 9.74 -9.26
CA ALA A 22 4.70 8.88 -8.18
C ALA A 22 3.82 9.19 -6.95
N GLU A 23 3.02 8.22 -6.54
CA GLU A 23 2.10 8.40 -5.41
C GLU A 23 2.93 8.65 -4.15
N ALA A 24 2.74 9.82 -3.54
CA ALA A 24 3.44 10.17 -2.32
C ALA A 24 3.10 9.16 -1.21
N LEU A 25 4.13 8.71 -0.49
CA LEU A 25 3.96 7.79 0.62
C LEU A 25 3.22 8.47 1.78
N PRO A 26 2.35 7.73 2.50
CA PRO A 26 1.67 8.28 3.66
C PRO A 26 2.66 8.59 4.79
N GLN A 27 2.53 9.77 5.38
CA GLN A 27 3.36 10.20 6.50
C GLN A 27 2.80 9.64 7.82
N LEU A 28 3.28 8.46 8.20
CA LEU A 28 2.77 7.72 9.36
C LEU A 28 3.78 7.57 10.50
N ALA A 29 5.04 7.95 10.30
CA ALA A 29 6.09 7.82 11.30
C ALA A 29 5.71 8.49 12.63
N GLY A 30 6.02 7.82 13.74
CA GLY A 30 5.68 8.26 15.10
C GLY A 30 4.25 7.94 15.54
N GLN A 31 3.38 7.47 14.64
CA GLN A 31 2.02 7.09 15.02
C GLN A 31 1.99 5.67 15.61
N ASP A 32 1.11 5.49 16.60
CA ASP A 32 0.65 4.17 17.00
C ASP A 32 0.03 3.43 15.80
N TYR A 33 0.35 2.14 15.64
CA TYR A 33 -0.05 1.39 14.46
C TYR A 33 -1.57 1.29 14.30
N GLY A 34 -2.33 1.22 15.40
CA GLY A 34 -3.80 1.22 15.32
C GLY A 34 -4.34 2.51 14.69
N LYS A 35 -3.74 3.65 15.04
CA LYS A 35 -4.08 4.96 14.44
C LYS A 35 -3.63 5.04 12.98
N ALA A 36 -2.42 4.59 12.69
CA ALA A 36 -1.87 4.56 11.33
C ALA A 36 -2.72 3.69 10.40
N ARG A 37 -3.11 2.50 10.86
CA ARG A 37 -4.02 1.58 10.17
C ARG A 37 -5.36 2.23 9.85
N ALA A 38 -5.97 2.91 10.83
CA ALA A 38 -7.23 3.61 10.61
C ALA A 38 -7.09 4.74 9.57
N ALA A 39 -5.95 5.45 9.56
CA ALA A 39 -5.66 6.48 8.56
C ALA A 39 -5.49 5.89 7.15
N LEU A 40 -4.79 4.77 7.02
CA LEU A 40 -4.62 4.04 5.75
C LEU A 40 -5.97 3.60 5.17
N LEU A 41 -6.82 2.99 6.00
CA LEU A 41 -8.17 2.56 5.59
C LEU A 41 -9.05 3.72 5.12
N ARG A 42 -9.00 4.87 5.80
CA ARG A 42 -9.72 6.10 5.38
C ARG A 42 -9.19 6.71 4.09
N ALA A 43 -7.92 6.45 3.76
CA ALA A 43 -7.25 6.94 2.55
C ALA A 43 -7.25 5.91 1.42
N ASP A 44 -8.20 4.96 1.46
CA ASP A 44 -8.41 3.88 0.48
C ASP A 44 -7.23 2.92 0.29
N TRP A 45 -6.30 2.87 1.25
CA TRP A 45 -5.34 1.78 1.30
C TRP A 45 -6.03 0.51 1.81
N ARG A 46 -5.77 -0.60 1.13
CA ARG A 46 -6.32 -1.91 1.46
C ARG A 46 -5.24 -2.79 2.09
N PRO A 47 -5.56 -3.53 3.16
CA PRO A 47 -4.65 -4.52 3.71
C PRO A 47 -4.40 -5.63 2.69
N VAL A 48 -3.16 -6.10 2.59
CA VAL A 48 -2.78 -7.19 1.68
C VAL A 48 -2.27 -8.37 2.47
N ALA A 49 -2.97 -9.50 2.38
CA ALA A 49 -2.46 -10.78 2.84
C ALA A 49 -1.61 -11.38 1.71
N LEU A 50 -0.30 -11.52 1.95
CA LEU A 50 0.61 -12.17 1.01
C LEU A 50 0.70 -13.67 1.31
N PRO A 51 0.88 -14.52 0.28
CA PRO A 51 0.89 -15.98 0.46
C PRO A 51 2.11 -16.49 1.26
N ASP A 52 3.19 -15.73 1.29
CA ASP A 52 4.44 -16.00 2.00
C ASP A 52 4.54 -15.24 3.34
N ALA A 53 3.43 -14.66 3.82
CA ALA A 53 3.38 -14.03 5.13
C ALA A 53 3.52 -15.07 6.27
N ASP A 54 4.19 -14.66 7.33
CA ASP A 54 4.29 -15.45 8.57
C ASP A 54 2.91 -15.64 9.21
N GLN A 55 2.81 -16.64 10.09
CA GLN A 55 1.64 -16.79 10.95
C GLN A 55 1.76 -15.89 12.17
N CYS A 56 0.68 -15.17 12.49
CA CYS A 56 0.60 -14.43 13.74
C CYS A 56 0.61 -15.41 14.92
N MET A 57 1.57 -15.27 15.83
CA MET A 57 1.65 -16.12 17.01
C MET A 57 0.43 -15.93 17.92
N ALA A 58 -0.05 -17.02 18.52
CA ALA A 58 -1.17 -16.96 19.44
C ALA A 58 -0.85 -16.02 20.62
N GLY A 59 -1.72 -15.05 20.87
CA GLY A 59 -1.55 -14.05 21.92
C GLY A 59 -0.80 -12.77 21.50
N ASP A 60 -0.20 -12.73 20.30
CA ASP A 60 0.47 -11.53 19.79
C ASP A 60 -0.55 -10.48 19.30
N LYS A 61 -0.78 -9.48 20.14
CA LYS A 61 -1.75 -8.40 19.89
C LYS A 61 -1.31 -7.45 18.76
N ARG A 62 -0.03 -7.47 18.37
CA ARG A 62 0.49 -6.59 17.31
C ARG A 62 -0.11 -7.00 15.95
N CYS A 63 -0.21 -8.31 15.71
CA CYS A 63 -0.68 -8.90 14.45
C CYS A 63 -2.08 -9.51 14.50
N ALA A 64 -2.66 -9.73 15.69
CA ALA A 64 -3.99 -10.35 15.81
C ALA A 64 -5.08 -9.59 15.02
N GLY A 65 -5.78 -10.30 14.14
CA GLY A 65 -6.84 -9.74 13.30
C GLY A 65 -6.35 -8.76 12.23
N ARG A 66 -5.06 -8.83 11.85
CA ARG A 66 -4.43 -7.93 10.88
C ARG A 66 -3.95 -8.70 9.66
N PRO A 67 -4.81 -8.91 8.64
CA PRO A 67 -4.45 -9.66 7.45
C PRO A 67 -3.30 -9.00 6.66
N GLU A 68 -3.04 -7.72 6.88
CA GLU A 68 -1.88 -7.03 6.30
C GLU A 68 -0.53 -7.41 6.93
N MET A 69 -0.50 -8.16 8.03
CA MET A 69 0.77 -8.56 8.64
C MET A 69 1.52 -9.50 7.70
N TYR A 70 2.78 -9.15 7.44
CA TYR A 70 3.69 -9.97 6.66
C TYR A 70 4.68 -10.72 7.55
N ALA A 71 5.27 -10.04 8.51
CA ALA A 71 6.19 -10.64 9.47
C ALA A 71 6.20 -9.85 10.78
N CYS A 72 6.40 -10.54 11.91
CA CYS A 72 6.67 -9.92 13.21
C CYS A 72 7.85 -10.62 13.87
N ALA A 73 8.82 -9.83 14.35
CA ALA A 73 9.94 -10.36 15.12
C ALA A 73 9.45 -10.85 16.48
N GLY A 74 9.84 -12.07 16.86
CA GLY A 74 9.57 -12.63 18.20
C GLY A 74 10.55 -12.16 19.28
N THR A 75 11.65 -11.50 18.91
CA THR A 75 12.66 -10.95 19.82
C THR A 75 13.20 -9.61 19.31
N GLY A 76 13.86 -8.84 20.17
CA GLY A 76 14.51 -7.58 19.80
C GLY A 76 13.59 -6.37 19.98
N LEU A 77 13.46 -5.53 18.96
CA LEU A 77 12.66 -4.29 19.03
C LEU A 77 11.15 -4.51 18.86
N GLY A 78 10.69 -5.75 18.80
CA GLY A 78 9.29 -6.06 18.53
C GLY A 78 8.81 -5.54 17.18
N GLN A 79 9.66 -5.68 16.16
CA GLN A 79 9.37 -5.14 14.83
C GLN A 79 8.22 -5.90 14.18
N CYS A 80 7.37 -5.21 13.43
CA CYS A 80 6.44 -5.84 12.51
C CYS A 80 6.46 -5.13 11.15
N VAL A 81 6.18 -5.89 10.10
CA VAL A 81 6.02 -5.40 8.73
C VAL A 81 4.58 -5.65 8.31
N PHE A 82 3.91 -4.60 7.83
CA PHE A 82 2.54 -4.67 7.35
C PHE A 82 2.43 -4.16 5.90
N VAL A 83 1.70 -4.88 5.05
CA VAL A 83 1.64 -4.65 3.61
C VAL A 83 0.31 -4.05 3.20
N TRP A 84 0.39 -2.94 2.49
CA TRP A 84 -0.76 -2.16 2.07
C TRP A 84 -0.71 -1.89 0.58
N ARG A 85 -1.89 -1.88 -0.05
CA ARG A 85 -2.05 -1.54 -1.46
C ARG A 85 -2.98 -0.36 -1.64
N ARG A 86 -2.63 0.55 -2.54
CA ARG A 86 -3.56 1.51 -3.12
C ARG A 86 -3.27 1.62 -4.61
N LYS A 87 -4.28 1.35 -5.43
CA LYS A 87 -4.13 1.22 -6.89
C LYS A 87 -3.00 0.23 -7.22
N ALA A 88 -2.00 0.65 -8.00
CA ALA A 88 -0.84 -0.17 -8.38
C ALA A 88 0.32 -0.10 -7.36
N VAL A 89 0.20 0.69 -6.29
CA VAL A 89 1.28 0.90 -5.33
C VAL A 89 1.16 -0.06 -4.15
N LEU A 90 2.24 -0.77 -3.85
CA LEU A 90 2.44 -1.54 -2.63
C LEU A 90 3.44 -0.83 -1.70
N ILE A 91 3.14 -0.81 -0.41
CA ILE A 91 4.03 -0.27 0.61
C ILE A 91 4.19 -1.24 1.76
N ASP A 92 5.36 -1.20 2.38
CA ASP A 92 5.58 -1.74 3.71
C ASP A 92 5.44 -0.61 4.74
N VAL A 93 4.68 -0.87 5.80
CA VAL A 93 4.63 -0.07 7.01
C VAL A 93 5.37 -0.86 8.10
N ILE A 94 6.48 -0.30 8.60
CA ILE A 94 7.32 -0.97 9.59
C ILE A 94 7.11 -0.31 10.94
N THR A 95 6.85 -1.11 11.96
CA THR A 95 6.66 -0.67 13.34
C THR A 95 7.72 -1.25 14.26
N GLU A 96 7.90 -0.62 15.42
CA GLU A 96 8.69 -1.13 16.55
C GLU A 96 7.89 -0.98 17.85
N GLY A 97 8.06 -1.91 18.78
CA GLY A 97 7.44 -1.93 20.11
C GLY A 97 6.48 -3.11 20.32
N GLU A 98 6.60 -3.75 21.48
CA GLU A 98 5.82 -4.95 21.83
C GLU A 98 4.38 -4.61 22.26
N GLU A 99 4.23 -3.70 23.22
CA GLU A 99 2.91 -3.32 23.77
C GLU A 99 2.24 -2.20 22.97
N ARG A 100 3.07 -1.31 22.38
CA ARG A 100 2.61 -0.15 21.62
C ARG A 100 3.44 -0.01 20.35
N PRO A 101 3.07 -0.74 19.28
CA PRO A 101 3.79 -0.69 18.01
C PRO A 101 3.67 0.70 17.41
N ILE A 102 4.80 1.39 17.26
CA ILE A 102 4.88 2.71 16.64
C ILE A 102 5.51 2.58 15.26
N VAL A 103 4.88 3.19 14.26
CA VAL A 103 5.42 3.26 12.90
C VAL A 103 6.74 4.01 12.90
N ARG A 104 7.78 3.38 12.35
CA ARG A 104 9.12 3.97 12.21
C ARG A 104 9.32 4.54 10.83
N TYR A 105 8.96 3.79 9.79
CA TYR A 105 9.07 4.22 8.41
C TYR A 105 8.05 3.51 7.53
N VAL A 106 7.74 4.17 6.42
CA VAL A 106 6.93 3.65 5.32
C VAL A 106 7.81 3.65 4.09
N ARG A 107 7.82 2.55 3.34
CA ARG A 107 8.61 2.44 2.11
C ARG A 107 7.80 1.77 1.01
N PRO A 108 8.11 2.01 -0.27
CA PRO A 108 7.60 1.18 -1.35
C PRO A 108 8.08 -0.25 -1.13
N ARG A 109 7.19 -1.22 -1.30
CA ARG A 109 7.59 -2.62 -1.31
C ARG A 109 8.31 -2.92 -2.62
N LYS A 110 9.43 -3.63 -2.55
CA LYS A 110 10.11 -4.17 -3.71
C LYS A 110 9.66 -5.62 -3.85
N ASP A 111 9.28 -6.01 -5.07
CA ASP A 111 8.96 -7.40 -5.41
C ASP A 111 10.21 -8.29 -5.35
#